data_AF-A0A919XJB3-F1
#
_entry.id   AF-A0A919XJB3-F1
#
_cell.length_a   1.000
_cell.length_b   1.000
_cell.length_c   1.000
_cell.angle_alpha   90.00
_cell.angle_beta   90.00
_cell.angle_gamma   90.00
#
_symmetry.space_group_name_H-M   'P 1'
#
loop_
_entity.id
_entity.type
_entity.pdbx_description
1 polymer ?
#
loop_
_entity_poly.entity_id
_entity_poly.type
_entity_poly.pdbx_seq_one_letter_code
_entity_poly.pdbx_strand_id
1 'polypeptide(L)'
;MNQKTNQILLIVLYLLFLIIGLILILQSVNLGLNAAQRDIIKAGGMAGDEYQLRKESYIVSYRWIGVVLLSSGFLGMIFKINIGKIMNNEKQVGLNNPISEEDL
;
A
#
# COMPACT_ATOMS: atom_id res chain seq x y z
N MET A 1 0.30 -6.65 -24.60
CA MET A 1 -0.22 -5.73 -23.57
C MET A 1 0.68 -4.50 -23.53
N ASN A 2 0.14 -3.28 -23.69
CA ASN A 2 0.95 -2.07 -23.87
C ASN A 2 1.73 -1.69 -22.61
N GLN A 3 3.02 -1.33 -22.75
CA GLN A 3 3.91 -0.97 -21.63
C GLN A 3 3.34 0.17 -20.76
N LYS A 4 2.64 1.14 -21.39
CA LYS A 4 1.95 2.23 -20.70
C LYS A 4 0.76 1.75 -19.85
N THR A 5 0.01 0.76 -20.32
CA THR A 5 -1.13 0.18 -19.59
C THR A 5 -0.68 -0.50 -18.30
N ASN A 6 0.44 -1.22 -18.34
CA ASN A 6 1.02 -1.85 -17.14
C ASN A 6 1.46 -0.80 -16.10
N GLN A 7 1.98 0.34 -16.57
CA GLN A 7 2.39 1.42 -15.68
C GLN A 7 1.19 2.08 -14.98
N ILE A 8 0.10 2.36 -15.69
CA ILE A 8 -1.11 2.94 -15.09
C ILE A 8 -1.71 1.97 -14.07
N LEU A 9 -1.79 0.68 -14.42
CA LEU A 9 -2.35 -0.35 -13.54
C LEU A 9 -1.59 -0.45 -12.19
N LEU A 10 -0.26 -0.37 -12.22
CA LEU A 10 0.55 -0.35 -10.99
C LEU A 10 0.33 0.90 -10.13
N ILE A 11 0.12 2.08 -10.75
CA ILE A 11 -0.17 3.31 -9.99
C ILE A 11 -1.51 3.17 -9.28
N VAL A 12 -2.53 2.67 -10.00
CA VAL A 12 -3.85 2.41 -9.42
C VAL A 12 -3.74 1.41 -8.26
N LEU A 13 -2.94 0.35 -8.41
CA LEU A 13 -2.72 -0.64 -7.35
C LEU A 13 -2.11 -0.01 -6.08
N TYR A 14 -1.06 0.80 -6.20
CA TYR A 14 -0.45 1.47 -5.04
C TYR A 14 -1.42 2.46 -4.38
N LEU A 15 -2.22 3.15 -5.18
CA LEU A 15 -3.23 4.07 -4.68
C LEU A 15 -4.34 3.33 -3.92
N LEU A 16 -4.74 2.14 -4.39
CA LEU A 16 -5.64 1.26 -3.65
C LEU A 16 -5.05 0.81 -2.31
N PHE A 17 -3.77 0.44 -2.25
CA PHE A 17 -3.12 0.10 -0.98
C PHE A 17 -3.12 1.26 0.02
N LEU A 18 -2.91 2.49 -0.47
CA LEU A 18 -3.00 3.69 0.38
C LEU A 18 -4.42 3.88 0.92
N ILE A 19 -5.44 3.80 0.07
CA ILE A 19 -6.84 3.97 0.46
C ILE A 19 -7.26 2.88 1.46
N ILE A 20 -6.98 1.62 1.15
CA ILE A 20 -7.34 0.49 2.01
C ILE A 20 -6.60 0.60 3.35
N GLY A 21 -5.30 0.90 3.33
CA GLY A 21 -4.52 1.08 4.55
C GLY A 21 -5.08 2.20 5.43
N LEU A 22 -5.47 3.34 4.84
CA LEU A 22 -6.11 4.45 5.56
C LEU A 22 -7.46 4.05 6.16
N ILE A 23 -8.32 3.36 5.39
CA ILE A 23 -9.61 2.86 5.87
C ILE A 23 -9.43 1.93 7.07
N LEU A 24 -8.47 1.00 7.00
CA LEU A 24 -8.19 0.08 8.11
C LEU A 24 -7.75 0.81 9.38
N ILE A 25 -6.94 1.87 9.27
CA ILE A 25 -6.56 2.68 10.43
C ILE A 25 -7.77 3.42 11.00
N LEU A 26 -8.54 4.13 10.16
CA LEU A 26 -9.69 4.94 10.59
C LEU A 26 -10.80 4.08 11.18
N GLN A 27 -11.05 2.90 10.62
CA GLN A 27 -12.09 1.98 11.09
C GLN A 27 -11.56 0.90 12.03
N SER A 28 -10.29 0.93 12.43
CA SER A 28 -9.66 -0.10 13.27
C SER A 28 -10.44 -0.41 14.55
N VAL A 29 -11.02 0.63 15.18
CA VAL A 29 -11.84 0.50 16.39
C VAL A 29 -13.11 -0.31 16.11
N ASN A 30 -13.85 0.05 15.06
CA ASN A 30 -15.09 -0.63 14.69
C ASN A 30 -14.83 -2.07 14.21
N LEU A 31 -13.79 -2.27 13.41
CA LEU A 31 -13.39 -3.60 12.95
C LEU A 31 -12.96 -4.50 14.13
N GLY A 32 -12.19 -3.96 15.07
CA GLY A 32 -11.76 -4.70 16.25
C GLY A 32 -12.90 -5.03 17.22
N LEU A 33 -13.84 -4.10 17.42
CA LEU A 33 -15.06 -4.33 18.18
C LEU A 33 -15.91 -5.45 17.56
N ASN A 34 -16.15 -5.38 16.25
CA ASN A 34 -16.93 -6.38 15.53
C ASN A 34 -16.27 -7.76 15.53
N ALA A 35 -14.94 -7.81 15.41
CA ALA A 35 -14.19 -9.06 15.49
C ALA A 35 -14.30 -9.70 16.89
N ALA A 36 -14.09 -8.91 17.94
CA ALA A 36 -14.21 -9.37 19.32
C ALA A 36 -15.66 -9.82 19.67
N GLN A 37 -16.67 -9.08 19.22
CA GLN A 37 -18.08 -9.47 19.41
C GLN A 37 -18.42 -10.80 18.72
N ARG A 38 -17.95 -11.01 17.49
CA ARG A 38 -18.14 -12.29 16.78
C ARG A 38 -17.51 -13.45 17.53
N ASP A 39 -16.36 -13.24 18.14
CA ASP A 39 -15.69 -14.25 18.96
C ASP A 39 -16.49 -14.57 20.23
N ILE A 40 -17.05 -13.57 20.93
CA ILE A 40 -17.95 -13.83 22.09
C ILE A 40 -19.14 -14.69 21.66
N ILE A 41 -19.80 -14.31 20.57
CA ILE A 41 -21.00 -15.01 20.08
C ILE A 41 -20.65 -16.47 19.72
N LYS A 42 -19.49 -16.70 19.10
CA LYS A 42 -19.01 -18.05 18.76
C LYS A 42 -18.62 -18.88 19.98
N ALA A 43 -18.05 -18.25 21.01
CA ALA A 43 -17.62 -18.92 22.24
C ALA A 43 -18.76 -19.19 23.22
N GLY A 44 -19.96 -18.63 22.97
CA GLY A 44 -21.10 -18.74 23.89
C GLY A 44 -20.97 -17.85 25.13
N GLY A 45 -20.08 -16.86 25.10
CA GLY A 45 -19.73 -16.00 26.23
C GLY A 45 -18.22 -15.84 26.39
N MET A 46 -17.81 -14.76 27.06
CA MET A 46 -16.42 -14.47 27.39
C MET A 46 -16.39 -13.61 28.66
N ALA A 47 -15.41 -13.83 29.53
CA ALA A 47 -15.19 -12.96 30.68
C ALA A 47 -14.88 -11.53 30.21
N GLY A 48 -15.33 -10.52 30.98
CA GLY A 48 -15.19 -9.11 30.60
C GLY A 48 -13.75 -8.68 30.33
N ASP A 49 -12.81 -9.15 31.15
CA ASP A 49 -11.38 -8.82 31.02
C ASP A 49 -10.76 -9.44 29.76
N GLU A 50 -11.12 -10.70 29.46
CA GLU A 50 -10.65 -11.39 28.25
C GLU A 50 -11.21 -10.74 26.99
N TYR A 51 -12.47 -10.28 27.03
CA TYR A 51 -13.07 -9.52 25.93
C TYR A 51 -12.34 -8.21 25.67
N GLN A 52 -12.00 -7.45 26.71
CA GLN A 52 -11.27 -6.20 26.55
C GLN A 52 -9.89 -6.43 25.91
N LEU A 53 -9.18 -7.46 26.36
CA LEU A 53 -7.86 -7.81 25.83
C LEU A 53 -7.92 -8.26 24.37
N ARG A 54 -8.92 -9.08 23.99
CA ARG A 54 -9.12 -9.46 22.58
C ARG A 54 -9.49 -8.27 21.71
N LYS A 55 -10.41 -7.42 22.18
CA LYS A 55 -10.81 -6.19 21.48
C LYS A 55 -9.59 -5.32 21.17
N GLU A 56 -8.76 -5.03 22.16
CA GLU A 56 -7.55 -4.23 21.96
C GLU A 56 -6.58 -4.89 20.98
N SER A 57 -6.36 -6.20 21.11
CA SER A 57 -5.51 -6.97 20.20
C SER A 57 -5.97 -6.86 18.74
N TYR A 58 -7.27 -6.99 18.47
CA TYR A 58 -7.81 -6.81 17.11
C TYR A 58 -7.64 -5.38 16.60
N ILE A 59 -7.94 -4.36 17.42
CA ILE A 59 -7.78 -2.95 17.03
C ILE A 59 -6.33 -2.68 16.64
N VAL A 60 -5.37 -3.10 17.47
CA VAL A 60 -3.93 -2.92 17.22
C VAL A 60 -3.51 -3.67 15.96
N SER A 61 -4.01 -4.88 15.76
CA SER A 61 -3.73 -5.68 14.56
C SER A 61 -4.19 -4.98 13.28
N TYR A 62 -5.44 -4.48 13.23
CA TYR A 62 -5.95 -3.74 12.08
C TYR A 62 -5.17 -2.43 11.82
N ARG A 63 -4.72 -1.74 12.87
CA ARG A 63 -3.85 -0.56 12.73
C ARG A 63 -2.50 -0.92 12.11
N TRP A 64 -1.86 -1.99 12.58
CA TRP A 64 -0.58 -2.43 12.03
C TRP A 64 -0.69 -2.85 10.57
N ILE A 65 -1.71 -3.62 10.21
CA ILE A 65 -1.98 -3.99 8.81
C ILE A 65 -2.20 -2.73 7.97
N GLY A 66 -2.97 -1.77 8.48
CA GLY A 66 -3.21 -0.49 7.82
C GLY A 66 -1.93 0.31 7.58
N VAL A 67 -1.03 0.38 8.58
CA VAL A 67 0.28 1.04 8.47
C VAL A 67 1.16 0.34 7.43
N VAL A 68 1.24 -1.00 7.45
CA VAL A 68 2.04 -1.76 6.48
C VAL A 68 1.55 -1.51 5.05
N LEU A 69 0.23 -1.52 4.83
CA LEU A 69 -0.35 -1.24 3.51
C LEU A 69 -0.07 0.20 3.07
N LEU A 70 -0.25 1.18 3.96
CA LEU A 70 0.06 2.58 3.68
C LEU A 70 1.55 2.78 3.33
N SER A 71 2.46 2.24 4.14
CA SER A 71 3.90 2.34 3.91
C SER A 71 4.32 1.66 2.61
N SER A 72 3.76 0.48 2.31
CA SER A 72 4.06 -0.24 1.06
C SER A 72 3.56 0.51 -0.19
N GLY A 73 2.34 1.06 -0.15
CA GLY A 73 1.80 1.90 -1.22
C GLY A 73 2.62 3.17 -1.43
N PHE A 74 3.00 3.83 -0.34
CA PHE A 74 3.81 5.05 -0.38
C PHE A 74 5.21 4.81 -0.95
N LEU A 75 5.91 3.78 -0.45
CA LEU A 75 7.23 3.38 -0.97
C LEU A 75 7.15 2.98 -2.44
N GLY A 76 6.12 2.22 -2.84
CA GLY A 76 5.89 1.82 -4.22
C GLY A 76 5.74 3.01 -5.17
N MET A 77 5.06 4.08 -4.73
CA MET A 77 4.98 5.32 -5.50
C MET A 77 6.33 6.05 -5.59
N ILE A 78 7.06 6.19 -4.48
CA ILE A 78 8.36 6.89 -4.44
C ILE A 78 9.38 6.24 -5.36
N PHE A 79 9.59 4.92 -5.26
CA PHE A 79 10.58 4.22 -6.07
C PHE A 79 10.28 4.36 -7.57
N LYS A 80 9.01 4.29 -7.94
CA LYS A 80 8.61 4.37 -9.34
C LYS A 80 8.77 5.77 -9.93
N ILE A 81 8.44 6.81 -9.17
CA ILE A 81 8.63 8.21 -9.59
C ILE A 81 10.12 8.48 -9.86
N ASN A 82 11.00 7.98 -8.99
CA ASN A 82 12.45 8.15 -9.15
C ASN A 82 13.01 7.40 -10.37
N ILE A 83 12.62 6.13 -10.58
CA ILE A 83 13.07 5.34 -11.74
C ILE A 83 12.56 5.93 -13.06
N GLY A 84 11.31 6.41 -13.10
CA GLY A 84 10.75 7.05 -14.28
C GLY A 84 11.48 8.33 -14.69
N LYS A 85 12.01 9.09 -13.72
CA LYS A 85 12.78 10.32 -13.98
C LYS A 85 14.19 10.01 -14.49
N ILE A 86 14.86 9.01 -13.92
CA ILE A 86 16.21 8.59 -14.33
C ILE A 86 16.20 8.06 -15.77
N MET A 87 15.25 7.19 -16.10
CA MET A 87 15.16 6.56 -17.41
C MET A 87 14.80 7.54 -18.55
N ASN A 88 14.09 8.64 -18.22
CA ASN A 88 13.77 9.69 -19.20
C ASN A 88 14.97 10.61 -19.48
N ASN A 89 15.82 10.85 -18.47
CA ASN A 89 17.04 11.64 -18.64
C ASN A 89 18.07 10.92 -19.52
N GLU A 90 18.26 9.62 -19.36
CA GLU A 90 19.17 8.85 -20.23
C GLU A 90 18.71 8.87 -21.70
N LYS A 91 17.40 8.79 -21.94
CA LYS A 91 16.83 8.88 -23.30
C LYS A 91 17.09 10.24 -23.97
N GLN A 92 17.08 11.34 -23.21
CA GLN A 92 17.38 12.66 -23.75
C GLN A 92 18.87 12.86 -24.02
N VAL A 93 19.75 12.29 -23.19
CA VAL A 93 21.20 12.35 -23.42
C VAL A 93 21.61 11.52 -24.65
N GLY A 94 20.99 10.35 -24.86
CA GLY A 94 21.27 9.52 -26.04
C GLY A 94 20.75 10.06 -27.38
N LEU A 95 19.74 10.94 -27.37
CA LEU A 95 19.19 11.60 -28.57
C LEU A 95 19.90 12.93 -28.92
N ASN A 96 20.57 13.56 -27.96
CA ASN A 96 21.28 14.82 -28.14
C ASN A 96 22.75 14.65 -28.53
N ASN A 97 23.26 13.42 -28.59
CA ASN A 97 24.51 13.11 -29.29
C ASN A 97 24.14 12.61 -30.69
N PRO A 98 24.02 13.50 -31.71
CA PRO A 98 24.09 13.03 -33.08
C PRO A 98 25.42 12.31 -33.22
N ILE A 99 25.37 11.05 -33.65
CA ILE A 99 26.54 10.32 -34.13
C ILE A 99 27.16 11.26 -35.19
N SER A 100 28.32 11.84 -34.88
CA SER A 100 29.07 12.62 -35.85
C SER A 100 29.40 11.68 -36.99
N GLU A 101 28.87 11.97 -38.18
CA GLU A 101 29.23 11.33 -39.45
C GLU A 101 30.70 11.62 -39.86
N GLU A 102 31.61 11.81 -38.91
CA GLU A 102 33.05 11.98 -39.16
C GLU A 102 33.85 10.67 -39.05
N ASP A 103 33.20 9.54 -38.74
CA ASP A 103 33.84 8.22 -38.64
C ASP A 103 33.38 7.19 -39.71
N LEU A 104 32.98 7.65 -40.91
CA LEU A 104 32.76 6.78 -42.08
C LEU A 104 33.52 7.27 -43.33
#